data_AF-A0ABC8WZQ3-F1
#
_entry.id   AF-A0ABC8WZQ3-F1
#
_cell.length_a   1.000
_cell.length_b   1.000
_cell.length_c   1.000
_cell.angle_alpha   90.00
_cell.angle_beta   90.00
_cell.angle_gamma   90.00
#
_symmetry.space_group_name_H-M   'P 1'
#
loop_
_entity.id
_entity.type
_entity.pdbx_description
1 polymer ?
#
loop_
_entity_poly.entity_id
_entity_poly.type
_entity_poly.pdbx_seq_one_letter_code
_entity_poly.pdbx_strand_id
1 'polypeptide(L)'
;MDVLKRELQRKRQLLDAEFGGRKVLRRAEIEARELQRVREAERQRLLQKQLRDSHPAAAASSRPGSSSVSSPASSSAYASSPAENGRKAEPLPRDEVIRRLRVLRQPATLFGEDDAARLRRLNEVLEDPAALADVDADEIGEGQTNDFLRDIQALRARAAAAATKPRAGAEAHQRREGGGEEREVPFEELCDEDKIAAFFRRLMGEWSQEMDEMPEAERRTAKGKAAMATCKQCARYLDPLFKQCKRKEGLILNPQTHN
;
A
#
# COMPACT_ATOMS: atom_id res chain seq x y z
N MET A 1 -42.54 14.93 -21.22
CA MET A 1 -41.82 14.02 -22.15
C MET A 1 -40.67 14.69 -22.89
N ASP A 2 -40.70 16.00 -23.12
CA ASP A 2 -39.71 16.68 -23.98
C ASP A 2 -38.36 16.97 -23.31
N VAL A 3 -38.33 17.15 -21.98
CA VAL A 3 -37.08 17.34 -21.22
C VAL A 3 -36.19 16.10 -21.30
N LEU A 4 -36.79 14.90 -21.18
CA LEU A 4 -36.06 13.64 -21.27
C LEU A 4 -35.51 13.41 -22.69
N LYS A 5 -36.27 13.77 -23.72
CA LYS A 5 -35.81 13.70 -25.12
C LYS A 5 -34.61 14.64 -25.36
N ARG A 6 -34.64 15.85 -24.80
CA ARG A 6 -33.53 16.82 -24.90
C ARG A 6 -32.26 16.31 -24.22
N GLU A 7 -32.37 15.76 -23.01
CA GLU A 7 -31.21 15.20 -22.29
C GLU A 7 -30.63 13.97 -22.99
N LEU A 8 -31.47 13.08 -23.53
CA LEU A 8 -31.00 11.95 -24.33
C LEU A 8 -30.29 12.40 -25.61
N GLN A 9 -30.83 13.41 -26.31
CA GLN A 9 -30.21 13.97 -27.50
C GLN A 9 -28.86 14.62 -27.17
N ARG A 10 -28.77 15.37 -26.07
CA ARG A 10 -27.52 15.97 -25.57
C ARG A 10 -26.47 14.91 -25.27
N LYS A 11 -26.83 13.84 -24.55
CA LYS A 11 -25.91 12.74 -24.23
C LYS A 11 -25.41 12.02 -25.49
N ARG A 12 -26.29 11.83 -26.48
CA ARG A 12 -25.92 11.21 -27.76
C ARG A 12 -24.94 12.09 -28.55
N GLN A 13 -25.18 13.39 -28.62
CA GLN A 13 -24.27 14.35 -29.25
C GLN A 13 -22.89 14.39 -28.57
N LEU A 14 -22.86 14.32 -27.24
CA LEU A 14 -21.60 14.26 -26.49
C LEU A 14 -20.80 12.99 -26.80
N LEU A 15 -21.46 11.83 -26.78
CA LEU A 15 -20.82 10.56 -27.13
C LEU A 15 -20.33 10.55 -28.59
N ASP A 16 -21.10 11.13 -29.50
CA ASP A 16 -20.71 11.25 -30.91
C ASP A 16 -19.49 12.17 -31.08
N ALA A 17 -19.41 13.27 -30.33
CA ALA A 17 -18.25 14.17 -30.34
C ALA A 17 -16.99 13.54 -29.71
N GLU A 18 -17.16 12.72 -28.67
CA GLU A 18 -16.05 12.08 -27.97
C GLU A 18 -15.50 10.85 -28.70
N PHE A 19 -16.38 10.06 -29.31
CA PHE A 19 -16.06 8.73 -29.83
C PHE A 19 -16.42 8.53 -31.32
N GLY A 20 -16.85 9.59 -32.01
CA GLY A 20 -17.10 9.56 -33.46
C GLY A 20 -18.22 8.62 -33.88
N GLY A 21 -19.24 8.43 -33.04
CA GLY A 21 -20.41 7.59 -33.35
C GLY A 21 -20.14 6.08 -33.35
N ARG A 22 -19.01 5.62 -32.79
CA ARG A 22 -18.71 4.19 -32.66
C ARG A 22 -19.64 3.53 -31.64
N LYS A 23 -20.30 2.44 -32.05
CA LYS A 23 -21.24 1.67 -31.22
C LYS A 23 -20.56 0.78 -30.17
N VAL A 24 -19.31 0.36 -30.43
CA VAL A 24 -18.53 -0.49 -29.53
C VAL A 24 -17.24 0.23 -29.18
N LEU A 25 -17.00 0.42 -27.89
CA LEU A 25 -15.82 1.06 -27.36
C LEU A 25 -15.08 0.10 -26.44
N ARG A 26 -13.76 0.06 -26.57
CA ARG A 26 -12.92 -0.69 -25.63
C ARG A 26 -12.80 0.12 -24.35
N ARG A 27 -12.97 -0.54 -23.20
CA ARG A 27 -12.86 0.09 -21.88
C ARG A 27 -11.57 0.91 -21.70
N ALA A 28 -10.44 0.41 -22.23
CA ALA A 28 -9.17 1.11 -22.19
C ALA A 28 -9.17 2.48 -22.91
N GLU A 29 -9.97 2.63 -23.98
CA GLU A 29 -10.08 3.89 -24.73
C GLU A 29 -10.87 4.93 -23.92
N ILE A 30 -11.90 4.49 -23.19
CA ILE A 30 -12.71 5.34 -22.32
C ILE A 30 -11.84 5.85 -21.15
N GLU A 31 -11.17 4.93 -20.45
CA GLU A 31 -10.31 5.26 -19.31
C GLU A 31 -9.14 6.17 -19.71
N ALA A 32 -8.54 5.97 -20.88
CA ALA A 32 -7.48 6.84 -21.40
C ALA A 32 -7.96 8.28 -21.65
N ARG A 33 -9.16 8.43 -22.21
CA ARG A 33 -9.77 9.74 -22.51
C ARG A 33 -10.12 10.49 -21.22
N GLU A 34 -10.67 9.79 -20.23
CA GLU A 34 -10.96 10.36 -18.91
C GLU A 34 -9.67 10.80 -18.21
N LEU A 35 -8.63 9.96 -18.23
CA LEU A 35 -7.34 10.30 -17.64
C LEU A 35 -6.70 11.52 -18.31
N GLN A 36 -6.85 11.65 -19.63
CA GLN A 36 -6.39 12.83 -20.37
C GLN A 36 -7.13 14.10 -19.93
N ARG A 37 -8.47 14.04 -19.79
CA ARG A 37 -9.26 15.17 -19.28
C ARG A 37 -8.84 15.60 -17.88
N VAL A 38 -8.59 14.64 -16.99
CA VAL A 38 -8.13 14.92 -15.62
C VAL A 38 -6.78 15.63 -15.64
N ARG A 39 -5.83 15.15 -16.45
CA ARG A 39 -4.50 15.78 -16.59
C ARG A 39 -4.57 17.18 -17.17
N GLU A 40 -5.42 17.40 -18.16
CA GLU A 40 -5.62 18.72 -18.77
C GLU A 40 -6.27 19.70 -17.77
N ALA A 41 -7.26 19.24 -17.00
CA ALA A 41 -7.88 20.04 -15.95
C ALA A 41 -6.88 20.40 -14.84
N GLU A 42 -6.01 19.46 -14.45
CA GLU A 42 -4.93 19.70 -13.49
C GLU A 42 -3.94 20.75 -14.01
N ARG A 43 -3.51 20.64 -15.27
CA ARG A 43 -2.66 21.66 -15.92
C ARG A 43 -3.32 23.04 -15.95
N GLN A 44 -4.59 23.12 -16.30
CA GLN A 44 -5.33 24.39 -16.30
C GLN A 44 -5.43 24.99 -14.91
N ARG A 45 -5.68 24.16 -13.88
CA ARG A 45 -5.70 24.62 -12.48
C ARG A 45 -4.35 25.16 -12.04
N LEU A 46 -3.25 24.53 -12.45
CA LEU A 46 -1.90 25.02 -12.18
C LEU A 46 -1.63 26.36 -12.86
N LEU A 47 -2.02 26.53 -14.13
CA LEU A 47 -1.90 27.81 -14.84
C LEU A 47 -2.74 28.91 -14.18
N GLN A 48 -3.97 28.60 -13.76
CA GLN A 48 -4.82 29.56 -13.05
C GLN A 48 -4.22 29.96 -11.69
N LYS A 49 -3.60 29.01 -10.98
CA LYS A 49 -2.87 29.29 -9.74
C LYS A 49 -1.67 30.20 -10.00
N GLN A 50 -0.87 29.90 -11.03
CA GLN A 50 0.27 30.75 -11.43
C GLN A 50 -0.17 32.17 -11.82
N LEU A 51 -1.30 32.33 -12.52
CA LEU A 51 -1.85 33.65 -12.84
C LEU A 51 -2.34 34.41 -11.60
N ARG A 52 -2.90 33.71 -10.59
CA ARG A 52 -3.26 34.33 -9.31
C ARG A 52 -2.03 34.75 -8.50
N ASP A 53 -0.97 33.94 -8.52
CA ASP A 53 0.28 34.23 -7.82
C ASP A 53 1.11 35.33 -8.54
N SER A 54 0.82 35.60 -9.81
CA SER A 54 1.47 36.67 -10.60
C SER A 54 0.87 38.07 -10.41
N HIS A 55 -0.28 38.18 -9.72
CA HIS A 55 -0.85 39.45 -9.27
C HIS A 55 -0.74 39.55 -7.75
N PRO A 56 0.30 40.23 -7.18
CA PRO A 56 0.23 40.61 -5.78
C PRO A 56 -0.97 41.53 -5.62
N ALA A 57 -1.87 41.19 -4.71
CA ALA A 57 -3.07 41.96 -4.42
C ALA A 57 -2.73 43.42 -4.07
N ALA A 58 -2.94 44.31 -5.03
CA ALA A 58 -3.18 45.73 -4.77
C ALA A 58 -4.59 45.86 -4.17
N ALA A 59 -4.74 45.44 -2.92
CA ALA A 59 -5.91 45.69 -2.08
C ALA A 59 -5.46 45.84 -0.63
N ALA A 60 -4.59 46.83 -0.41
CA ALA A 60 -4.38 47.44 0.90
C ALA A 60 -4.57 48.95 0.74
N SER A 61 -5.63 49.49 1.34
CA SER A 61 -5.62 50.74 2.13
C SER A 61 -6.96 51.48 2.09
N SER A 62 -7.69 51.43 3.22
CA SER A 62 -8.25 52.63 3.85
C SER A 62 -8.83 52.29 5.23
N ARG A 63 -8.03 52.50 6.28
CA ARG A 63 -8.52 52.85 7.63
C ARG A 63 -8.07 54.29 7.92
N PRO A 64 -8.93 55.10 8.53
CA PRO A 64 -8.59 55.88 9.72
C PRO A 64 -9.63 55.57 10.83
N GLY A 65 -9.41 55.62 12.14
CA GLY A 65 -8.46 56.33 12.99
C GLY A 65 -9.27 57.20 13.97
N SER A 66 -9.41 56.82 15.25
CA SER A 66 -9.65 57.77 16.37
C SER A 66 -9.38 57.18 17.76
N SER A 67 -8.32 57.70 18.38
CA SER A 67 -8.07 58.11 19.77
C SER A 67 -8.81 57.54 21.01
N SER A 68 -7.95 57.30 22.02
CA SER A 68 -8.07 57.63 23.45
C SER A 68 -9.05 56.87 24.35
N VAL A 69 -8.56 56.18 25.39
CA VAL A 69 -8.32 56.74 26.73
C VAL A 69 -7.47 55.78 27.60
N SER A 70 -6.74 56.39 28.52
CA SER A 70 -5.78 55.87 29.49
C SER A 70 -6.40 55.33 30.78
N SER A 71 -5.82 54.28 31.37
CA SER A 71 -5.18 54.29 32.72
C SER A 71 -5.04 52.88 33.37
N PRO A 72 -4.11 52.70 34.33
CA PRO A 72 -3.43 51.43 34.61
C PRO A 72 -3.70 50.84 36.03
N ALA A 73 -3.36 49.56 36.25
CA ALA A 73 -2.68 49.06 37.46
C ALA A 73 -2.46 47.52 37.44
N SER A 74 -1.18 47.12 37.61
CA SER A 74 -0.60 46.05 38.46
C SER A 74 -1.24 44.65 38.51
N SER A 75 -0.54 43.51 38.49
CA SER A 75 0.89 43.14 38.52
C SER A 75 1.03 41.60 38.57
N SER A 76 2.22 41.08 38.26
CA SER A 76 2.75 39.69 38.42
C SER A 76 2.76 38.86 37.12
N ALA A 77 3.77 38.96 36.26
CA ALA A 77 5.14 38.42 36.38
C ALA A 77 5.23 36.88 36.19
N TYR A 78 5.38 36.45 34.93
CA TYR A 78 6.44 35.49 34.57
C TYR A 78 6.83 35.71 33.11
N ALA A 79 7.91 36.47 32.91
CA ALA A 79 8.60 36.57 31.63
C ALA A 79 9.72 35.54 31.63
N SER A 80 9.70 34.64 30.65
CA SER A 80 10.91 34.08 30.01
C SER A 80 10.52 33.27 28.79
N SER A 81 10.60 33.90 27.63
CA SER A 81 11.14 33.28 26.41
C SER A 81 12.09 34.32 25.83
N PRO A 82 13.31 33.94 25.46
CA PRO A 82 13.49 33.56 24.06
C PRO A 82 14.61 32.54 23.81
N ALA A 83 14.38 31.58 22.90
CA ALA A 83 15.24 31.34 21.74
C ALA A 83 14.91 30.00 21.08
N GLU A 84 15.03 30.02 19.76
CA GLU A 84 14.78 28.93 18.83
C GLU A 84 15.50 27.63 19.14
N ASN A 85 14.80 26.52 18.92
CA ASN A 85 15.40 25.40 18.20
C ASN A 85 14.41 24.94 17.13
N GLY A 86 14.70 25.32 15.89
CA GLY A 86 13.84 25.11 14.75
C GLY A 86 13.73 23.65 14.35
N ARG A 87 12.50 23.15 14.37
CA ARG A 87 11.93 22.39 13.26
C ARG A 87 10.50 22.88 13.09
N LYS A 88 10.30 23.90 12.24
CA LYS A 88 8.97 24.14 11.68
C LYS A 88 8.61 22.86 10.95
N ALA A 89 7.82 22.00 11.58
CA ALA A 89 7.25 20.86 10.93
C ALA A 89 6.43 21.42 9.76
N GLU A 90 6.97 21.30 8.55
CA GLU A 90 6.23 21.53 7.32
C GLU A 90 4.86 20.85 7.48
N PRO A 91 3.74 21.53 7.18
CA PRO A 91 2.42 20.93 7.30
C PRO A 91 2.33 19.76 6.33
N LEU A 92 2.61 18.56 6.83
CA LEU A 92 2.53 17.33 6.07
C LEU A 92 1.08 17.17 5.59
N PRO A 93 0.85 16.82 4.32
CA PRO A 93 -0.50 16.52 3.84
C PRO A 93 -1.15 15.44 4.71
N ARG A 94 -2.46 15.57 4.98
CA ARG A 94 -3.23 14.62 5.81
C ARG A 94 -2.96 13.16 5.46
N ASP A 95 -2.87 12.85 4.16
CA ASP A 95 -2.66 11.50 3.66
C ASP A 95 -1.26 10.96 3.98
N GLU A 96 -0.26 11.84 4.03
CA GLU A 96 1.11 11.51 4.47
C GLU A 96 1.13 11.17 5.96
N VAL A 97 0.47 11.98 6.79
CA VAL A 97 0.37 11.76 8.23
C VAL A 97 -0.32 10.42 8.51
N ILE A 98 -1.45 10.14 7.84
CA ILE A 98 -2.15 8.86 7.95
C ILE A 98 -1.25 7.69 7.53
N ARG A 99 -0.52 7.85 6.42
CA ARG A 99 0.36 6.78 5.93
C ARG A 99 1.44 6.45 6.95
N ARG A 100 2.11 7.47 7.52
CA ARG A 100 3.14 7.30 8.54
C ARG A 100 2.58 6.69 9.82
N LEU A 101 1.39 7.10 10.26
CA LEU A 101 0.73 6.48 11.41
C LEU A 101 0.40 5.00 11.18
N ARG A 102 -0.09 4.62 9.98
CA ARG A 102 -0.35 3.21 9.64
C ARG A 102 0.92 2.37 9.63
N VAL A 103 2.00 2.94 9.10
CA VAL A 103 3.34 2.34 9.11
C VAL A 103 3.78 2.05 10.55
N LEU A 104 3.57 3.00 11.45
CA LEU A 104 3.87 2.89 12.89
C LEU A 104 2.81 2.10 13.69
N ARG A 105 1.89 1.40 13.00
CA ARG A 105 0.76 0.64 13.58
C ARG A 105 -0.13 1.44 14.53
N GLN A 106 -0.18 2.75 14.36
CA GLN A 106 -1.03 3.63 15.14
C GLN A 106 -2.40 3.85 14.46
N PRO A 107 -3.48 4.09 15.21
CA PRO A 107 -4.77 4.47 14.65
C PRO A 107 -4.63 5.65 13.68
N ALA A 108 -5.18 5.49 12.47
CA ALA A 108 -5.05 6.49 11.41
C ALA A 108 -5.69 7.85 11.77
N THR A 109 -6.77 7.84 12.55
CA THR A 109 -7.45 9.04 13.06
C THR A 109 -8.23 8.66 14.31
N LEU A 110 -8.12 9.46 15.37
CA LEU A 110 -8.91 9.30 16.61
C LEU A 110 -10.24 10.08 16.52
N PHE A 111 -11.23 9.70 17.32
CA PHE A 111 -12.53 10.38 17.33
C PHE A 111 -12.36 11.82 17.83
N GLY A 112 -12.88 12.79 17.07
CA GLY A 112 -12.75 14.22 17.39
C GLY A 112 -11.37 14.82 17.14
N GLU A 113 -10.43 14.07 16.54
CA GLU A 113 -9.08 14.53 16.22
C GLU A 113 -9.09 15.40 14.94
N ASP A 114 -8.58 16.63 15.04
CA ASP A 114 -8.31 17.48 13.88
C ASP A 114 -6.96 17.15 13.23
N ASP A 115 -6.70 17.66 12.03
CA ASP A 115 -5.48 17.32 11.29
C ASP A 115 -4.20 17.81 12.00
N ALA A 116 -4.28 18.88 12.79
CA ALA A 116 -3.17 19.41 13.58
C ALA A 116 -2.84 18.53 14.79
N ALA A 117 -3.84 18.08 15.55
CA ALA A 117 -3.67 17.15 16.66
C ALA A 117 -3.11 15.81 16.17
N ARG A 118 -3.57 15.34 15.01
CA ARG A 118 -3.03 14.13 14.37
C ARG A 118 -1.54 14.24 14.03
N LEU A 119 -1.13 15.38 13.49
CA LEU A 119 0.27 15.64 13.15
C LEU A 119 1.14 15.73 14.41
N ARG A 120 0.62 16.34 15.49
CA ARG A 120 1.31 16.36 16.80
C ARG A 120 1.51 14.95 17.35
N ARG A 121 0.45 14.13 17.35
CA ARG A 121 0.53 12.72 17.76
C ARG A 121 1.55 11.93 16.93
N LEU A 122 1.58 12.14 15.61
CA LEU A 122 2.61 11.50 14.77
C LEU A 122 4.02 11.89 15.22
N ASN A 123 4.27 13.17 15.51
CA ASN A 123 5.59 13.62 15.98
C ASN A 123 5.93 13.02 17.35
N GLU A 124 4.98 12.98 18.29
CA GLU A 124 5.15 12.34 19.60
C GLU A 124 5.52 10.85 19.47
N VAL A 125 4.84 10.11 18.59
CA VAL A 125 5.12 8.69 18.32
C VAL A 125 6.50 8.51 17.69
N LEU A 126 6.94 9.43 16.82
CA LEU A 126 8.27 9.38 16.22
C LEU A 126 9.40 9.70 17.20
N GLU A 127 9.09 10.45 18.27
CA GLU A 127 10.03 10.76 19.36
C GLU A 127 10.13 9.62 20.38
N ASP A 128 9.16 8.70 20.42
CA ASP A 128 9.17 7.52 21.28
C ASP A 128 9.97 6.36 20.64
N PRO A 129 11.15 5.98 21.19
CA PRO A 129 11.97 4.90 20.65
C PRO A 129 11.30 3.52 20.74
N ALA A 130 10.34 3.32 21.65
CA ALA A 130 9.61 2.05 21.75
C ALA A 130 8.66 1.84 20.56
N ALA A 131 8.04 2.91 20.07
CA ALA A 131 7.11 2.84 18.93
C ALA A 131 7.81 2.54 17.59
N LEU A 132 9.12 2.75 17.49
CA LEU A 132 9.92 2.36 16.32
C LEU A 132 10.46 0.93 16.39
N ALA A 133 10.56 0.32 17.58
CA ALA A 133 11.16 -1.00 17.76
C ALA A 133 10.26 -2.14 17.27
N ASP A 134 8.94 -1.96 17.33
CA ASP A 134 7.94 -2.99 16.95
C ASP A 134 7.57 -2.96 15.45
N VAL A 135 8.22 -2.10 14.68
CA VAL A 135 7.90 -1.82 13.28
C VAL A 135 9.00 -2.43 12.41
N ASP A 136 8.98 -3.77 12.28
CA ASP A 136 9.87 -4.51 11.38
C ASP A 136 9.72 -3.96 9.96
N ALA A 137 10.78 -3.34 9.42
CA ALA A 137 10.82 -2.69 8.11
C ALA A 137 10.27 -3.54 6.95
N ASP A 138 10.32 -4.86 7.10
CA ASP A 138 9.88 -5.85 6.11
C ASP A 138 8.38 -6.17 6.20
N GLU A 139 7.69 -5.91 7.32
CA GLU A 139 6.27 -6.26 7.54
C GLU A 139 5.29 -5.07 7.31
N ILE A 140 5.83 -3.87 7.12
CA ILE A 140 5.11 -2.58 7.14
C ILE A 140 4.06 -2.41 6.01
N GLY A 141 4.17 -3.17 4.92
CA GLY A 141 3.32 -3.01 3.72
C GLY A 141 2.39 -4.17 3.41
N GLU A 142 2.50 -5.29 4.12
CA GLU A 142 1.95 -6.57 3.67
C GLU A 142 0.45 -6.73 4.00
N GLY A 143 -0.05 -6.10 5.06
CA GLY A 143 -1.44 -6.30 5.50
C GLY A 143 -2.52 -5.51 4.75
N GLN A 144 -2.16 -4.49 3.95
CA GLN A 144 -3.13 -3.63 3.25
C GLN A 144 -2.96 -3.57 1.73
N THR A 145 -1.86 -4.09 1.20
CA THR A 145 -1.70 -4.24 -0.24
C THR A 145 -2.24 -5.60 -0.65
N ASN A 146 -3.02 -5.64 -1.72
CA ASN A 146 -3.59 -6.88 -2.21
C ASN A 146 -2.44 -7.81 -2.66
N ASP A 147 -2.14 -8.85 -1.88
CA ASP A 147 -1.06 -9.83 -2.14
C ASP A 147 -1.09 -10.36 -3.58
N PHE A 148 -2.29 -10.58 -4.11
CA PHE A 148 -2.49 -11.04 -5.48
C PHE A 148 -2.02 -10.01 -6.53
N LEU A 149 -2.30 -8.71 -6.32
CA LEU A 149 -1.78 -7.65 -7.18
C LEU A 149 -0.26 -7.53 -7.09
N ARG A 150 0.33 -7.69 -5.90
CA ARG A 150 1.79 -7.71 -5.70
C ARG A 150 2.42 -8.82 -6.53
N ASP A 151 1.87 -10.03 -6.46
CA ASP A 151 2.40 -11.20 -7.17
C ASP A 151 2.24 -11.07 -8.68
N ILE A 152 1.12 -10.53 -9.16
CA ILE A 152 0.94 -10.21 -10.58
C ILE A 152 1.94 -9.16 -11.05
N GLN A 153 2.18 -8.11 -10.28
CA GLN A 153 3.14 -7.06 -10.62
C GLN A 153 4.57 -7.61 -10.66
N ALA A 154 4.96 -8.44 -9.68
CA ALA A 154 6.26 -9.11 -9.66
C ALA A 154 6.46 -10.00 -10.89
N LEU A 155 5.44 -10.78 -11.29
CA LEU A 155 5.48 -11.60 -12.51
C LEU A 155 5.61 -10.74 -13.79
N ARG A 156 4.91 -9.60 -13.84
CA ARG A 156 5.02 -8.64 -14.96
C ARG A 156 6.41 -8.01 -15.03
N ALA A 157 6.96 -7.61 -13.89
CA ALA A 157 8.31 -7.04 -13.82
C ALA A 157 9.38 -8.06 -14.24
N ARG A 158 9.27 -9.32 -13.80
CA ARG A 158 10.17 -10.41 -14.23
C ARG A 158 10.08 -10.68 -15.72
N ALA A 159 8.88 -10.69 -16.29
CA ALA A 159 8.67 -10.84 -17.73
C ALA A 159 9.25 -9.66 -18.53
N ALA A 160 9.11 -8.43 -18.03
CA ALA A 160 9.70 -7.23 -18.64
C ALA A 160 11.23 -7.29 -18.59
N ALA A 161 11.82 -7.66 -17.45
CA ALA A 161 13.26 -7.82 -17.29
C ALA A 161 13.84 -8.93 -18.18
N ALA A 162 13.10 -10.02 -18.38
CA ALA A 162 13.48 -11.11 -19.29
C ALA A 162 13.43 -10.69 -20.77
N ALA A 163 12.57 -9.72 -21.14
CA ALA A 163 12.50 -9.20 -22.50
C ALA A 163 13.65 -8.22 -22.83
N THR A 164 14.29 -7.62 -21.82
CA THR A 164 15.35 -6.60 -21.99
C THR A 164 16.78 -7.13 -21.85
N LYS A 165 17.00 -8.41 -21.51
CA LYS A 165 18.34 -9.02 -21.39
C LYS A 165 18.56 -10.09 -22.46
N PRO A 166 19.70 -10.09 -23.19
CA PRO A 166 20.10 -11.26 -23.96
C PRO A 166 20.44 -12.40 -22.99
N ARG A 167 20.00 -13.60 -23.34
CA ARG A 167 20.01 -14.81 -22.51
C ARG A 167 21.45 -15.24 -22.18
N ALA A 168 21.97 -14.79 -21.04
CA ALA A 168 23.04 -15.46 -20.32
C ALA A 168 22.41 -16.19 -19.14
N GLY A 169 22.62 -17.50 -19.07
CA GLY A 169 21.98 -18.40 -18.12
C GLY A 169 22.19 -17.98 -16.68
N ALA A 170 21.14 -18.14 -15.88
CA ALA A 170 21.20 -18.03 -14.43
C ALA A 170 20.19 -19.01 -13.85
N GLU A 171 20.65 -20.23 -13.62
CA GLU A 171 20.12 -21.07 -12.56
C GLU A 171 20.37 -20.33 -11.24
N ALA A 172 19.30 -20.02 -10.53
CA ALA A 172 19.36 -19.49 -9.17
C ALA A 172 18.48 -20.38 -8.29
N HIS A 173 19.13 -21.45 -7.85
CA HIS A 173 18.77 -22.34 -6.78
C HIS A 173 18.24 -21.54 -5.58
N GLN A 174 16.93 -21.61 -5.31
CA GLN A 174 16.40 -21.19 -4.01
C GLN A 174 16.49 -22.40 -3.07
N ARG A 175 17.71 -22.65 -2.57
CA ARG A 175 17.95 -23.55 -1.44
C ARG A 175 17.49 -22.79 -0.20
N ARG A 176 16.30 -23.10 0.30
CA ARG A 176 15.96 -22.73 1.67
C ARG A 176 16.69 -23.73 2.56
N GLU A 177 17.73 -23.26 3.23
CA GLU A 177 18.39 -24.02 4.29
C GLU A 177 17.37 -24.37 5.38
N GLY A 178 17.27 -25.66 5.64
CA GLY A 178 16.61 -26.26 6.78
C GLY A 178 17.31 -27.60 7.00
N GLY A 179 18.51 -27.53 7.56
CA GLY A 179 19.30 -28.69 7.95
C GLY A 179 18.57 -29.48 9.03
N GLY A 180 18.10 -30.65 8.67
CA GLY A 180 17.77 -31.76 9.54
C GLY A 180 18.02 -33.01 8.71
N GLU A 181 18.85 -33.92 9.20
CA GLU A 181 19.01 -35.24 8.59
C GLU A 181 17.64 -35.92 8.59
N GLU A 182 16.95 -35.87 7.44
CA GLU A 182 15.75 -36.66 7.19
C GLU A 182 16.20 -38.12 7.13
N ARG A 183 16.20 -38.79 8.29
CA ARG A 183 15.85 -40.21 8.27
C ARG A 183 14.53 -40.29 7.52
N GLU A 184 14.52 -40.97 6.39
CA GLU A 184 13.28 -41.33 5.69
C GLU A 184 12.50 -42.27 6.61
N VAL A 185 11.78 -41.68 7.56
CA VAL A 185 10.76 -42.38 8.33
C VAL A 185 9.60 -42.61 7.35
N PRO A 186 9.14 -43.85 7.16
CA PRO A 186 8.01 -44.15 6.30
C PRO A 186 6.83 -43.21 6.63
N PHE A 187 6.13 -42.74 5.60
CA PHE A 187 5.02 -41.78 5.75
C PHE A 187 3.97 -42.27 6.76
N GLU A 188 3.75 -43.58 6.84
CA GLU A 188 2.83 -44.25 7.76
C GLU A 188 3.26 -44.16 9.23
N GLU A 189 4.57 -44.11 9.51
CA GLU A 189 5.16 -44.05 10.85
C GLU A 189 5.25 -42.62 11.40
N LEU A 190 4.98 -41.64 10.54
CA LEU A 190 5.04 -40.22 10.87
C LEU A 190 3.83 -39.79 11.73
N CYS A 191 4.00 -38.82 12.63
CA CYS A 191 2.87 -38.30 13.41
C CYS A 191 1.84 -37.61 12.49
N ASP A 192 0.59 -37.46 12.95
CA ASP A 192 -0.47 -36.89 12.12
C ASP A 192 -0.15 -35.46 11.67
N GLU A 193 0.45 -34.64 12.54
CA GLU A 193 0.90 -33.28 12.22
C GLU A 193 1.93 -33.25 11.09
N ASP A 194 2.85 -34.19 11.09
CA ASP A 194 3.90 -34.30 10.09
C ASP A 194 3.40 -34.95 8.80
N LYS A 195 2.45 -35.90 8.86
CA LYS A 195 1.74 -36.43 7.69
C LYS A 195 1.01 -35.31 6.96
N ILE A 196 0.29 -34.46 7.71
CA ILE A 196 -0.37 -33.27 7.17
C ILE A 196 0.67 -32.36 6.50
N ALA A 197 1.78 -32.08 7.18
CA ALA A 197 2.79 -31.18 6.66
C ALA A 197 3.51 -31.75 5.42
N ALA A 198 3.83 -33.04 5.40
CA ALA A 198 4.43 -33.76 4.27
C ALA A 198 3.48 -33.77 3.07
N PHE A 199 2.20 -34.09 3.29
CA PHE A 199 1.18 -34.08 2.24
C PHE A 199 1.04 -32.70 1.58
N PHE A 200 0.85 -31.64 2.37
CA PHE A 200 0.67 -30.30 1.82
C PHE A 200 1.96 -29.75 1.18
N ARG A 201 3.14 -30.11 1.70
CA ARG A 201 4.42 -29.76 1.04
C ARG A 201 4.54 -30.43 -0.32
N ARG A 202 4.22 -31.73 -0.41
CA ARG A 202 4.20 -32.47 -1.67
C ARG A 202 3.20 -31.88 -2.65
N LEU A 203 1.96 -31.66 -2.22
CA LEU A 203 0.89 -31.10 -3.06
C LEU A 203 1.26 -29.71 -3.60
N MET A 204 1.80 -28.83 -2.76
CA MET A 204 2.26 -27.51 -3.21
C MET A 204 3.47 -27.58 -4.13
N GLY A 205 4.33 -28.58 -3.96
CA GLY A 205 5.45 -28.87 -4.86
C GLY A 205 4.99 -29.31 -6.24
N GLU A 206 4.10 -30.30 -6.30
CA GLU A 206 3.49 -30.81 -7.54
C GLU A 206 2.74 -29.69 -8.29
N TRP A 207 1.93 -28.89 -7.59
CA TRP A 207 1.23 -27.77 -8.23
C TRP A 207 2.18 -26.67 -8.73
N SER A 208 3.26 -26.39 -7.99
CA SER A 208 4.28 -25.43 -8.44
C SER A 208 4.99 -25.94 -9.69
N GLN A 209 5.29 -27.24 -9.75
CA GLN A 209 5.89 -27.88 -10.92
C GLN A 209 4.96 -27.80 -12.15
N GLU A 210 3.67 -28.09 -11.99
CA GLU A 210 2.69 -27.92 -13.09
C GLU A 210 2.65 -26.47 -13.62
N MET A 211 2.80 -25.48 -12.72
CA MET A 211 2.87 -24.08 -13.12
C MET A 211 4.15 -23.70 -13.87
N ASP A 212 5.28 -24.34 -13.55
CA ASP A 212 6.57 -24.13 -14.23
C ASP A 212 6.63 -24.85 -15.59
N GLU A 213 6.01 -26.03 -15.69
CA GLU A 213 5.88 -26.83 -16.93
C GLU A 213 4.82 -26.26 -17.90
N MET A 214 3.93 -25.38 -17.41
CA MET A 214 2.89 -24.75 -18.23
C MET A 214 3.49 -24.06 -19.47
N PRO A 215 2.92 -24.31 -20.68
CA PRO A 215 3.42 -23.76 -21.92
C PRO A 215 3.58 -22.24 -21.87
N GLU A 216 4.67 -21.75 -22.44
CA GLU A 216 5.04 -20.33 -22.36
C GLU A 216 3.96 -19.40 -22.93
N ALA A 217 3.21 -19.85 -23.94
CA ALA A 217 2.07 -19.12 -24.49
C ALA A 217 0.95 -18.91 -23.45
N GLU A 218 0.62 -19.94 -22.67
CA GLU A 218 -0.42 -19.89 -21.65
C GLU A 218 0.05 -19.12 -20.41
N ARG A 219 1.30 -19.32 -20.01
CA ARG A 219 1.93 -18.64 -18.87
C ARG A 219 1.99 -17.12 -19.03
N ARG A 220 2.04 -16.61 -20.26
CA ARG A 220 2.01 -15.16 -20.56
C ARG A 220 0.61 -14.55 -20.46
N THR A 221 -0.44 -15.34 -20.58
CA THR A 221 -1.83 -14.87 -20.51
C THR A 221 -2.17 -14.29 -19.14
N ALA A 222 -3.22 -13.48 -19.06
CA ALA A 222 -3.72 -12.98 -17.78
C ALA A 222 -4.16 -14.13 -16.86
N LYS A 223 -4.76 -15.19 -17.43
CA LYS A 223 -5.19 -16.39 -16.70
C LYS A 223 -4.00 -17.16 -16.13
N GLY A 224 -2.97 -17.42 -16.94
CA GLY A 224 -1.75 -18.11 -16.48
C GLY A 224 -1.00 -17.32 -15.41
N LYS A 225 -0.89 -16.00 -15.56
CA LYS A 225 -0.31 -15.12 -14.52
C LYS A 225 -1.11 -15.12 -13.23
N ALA A 226 -2.44 -15.10 -13.32
CA ALA A 226 -3.32 -15.20 -12.15
C ALA A 226 -3.15 -16.56 -11.45
N ALA A 227 -3.12 -17.66 -12.19
CA ALA A 227 -2.93 -19.01 -11.63
C ALA A 227 -1.58 -19.13 -10.88
N MET A 228 -0.48 -18.68 -11.48
CA MET A 228 0.83 -18.65 -10.82
C MET A 228 0.85 -17.77 -9.56
N ALA A 229 0.19 -16.61 -9.60
CA ALA A 229 0.07 -15.74 -8.44
C ALA A 229 -0.73 -16.42 -7.31
N THR A 230 -1.86 -17.05 -7.64
CA THR A 230 -2.67 -17.80 -6.69
C THR A 230 -1.89 -18.96 -6.07
N CYS A 231 -1.16 -19.75 -6.85
CA CYS A 231 -0.32 -20.84 -6.33
C CYS A 231 0.69 -20.32 -5.30
N LYS A 232 1.38 -19.21 -5.59
CA LYS A 232 2.33 -18.58 -4.67
C LYS A 232 1.67 -18.01 -3.42
N GLN A 233 0.50 -17.40 -3.57
CA GLN A 233 -0.27 -16.87 -2.45
C GLN A 233 -0.72 -17.99 -1.51
N CYS A 234 -1.26 -19.09 -2.06
CA CYS A 234 -1.62 -20.28 -1.30
C CYS A 234 -0.43 -20.85 -0.52
N ALA A 235 0.76 -20.92 -1.13
CA ALA A 235 1.98 -21.38 -0.46
C ALA A 235 2.29 -20.57 0.82
N ARG A 236 2.21 -19.24 0.74
CA ARG A 236 2.44 -18.34 1.89
C ARG A 236 1.39 -18.52 2.97
N TYR A 237 0.13 -18.68 2.58
CA TYR A 237 -0.98 -18.87 3.54
C TYR A 237 -0.90 -20.20 4.29
N LEU A 238 -0.15 -21.18 3.77
CA LEU A 238 0.14 -22.44 4.47
C LEU A 238 1.35 -22.34 5.42
N ASP A 239 2.19 -21.30 5.34
CA ASP A 239 3.33 -21.15 6.26
C ASP A 239 2.95 -21.16 7.75
N PRO A 240 1.87 -20.48 8.20
CA PRO A 240 1.41 -20.56 9.59
C PRO A 240 1.01 -21.97 10.01
N LEU A 241 0.41 -22.76 9.11
CA LEU A 241 0.08 -24.16 9.36
C LEU A 241 1.34 -25.01 9.52
N PHE A 242 2.32 -24.84 8.63
CA PHE A 242 3.59 -25.57 8.74
C PHE A 242 4.36 -25.23 10.02
N LYS A 243 4.29 -23.98 10.50
CA LYS A 243 4.84 -23.59 11.80
C LYS A 243 4.09 -24.27 12.95
N GLN A 244 2.78 -24.47 12.84
CA GLN A 244 1.98 -25.17 13.86
C GLN A 244 2.33 -26.66 13.94
N CYS A 245 2.49 -27.34 12.79
CA CYS A 245 2.89 -28.75 12.76
C CYS A 245 4.25 -28.97 13.48
N LYS A 246 5.25 -28.13 13.19
CA LYS A 246 6.59 -28.22 13.78
C LYS A 246 6.66 -27.91 15.29
N ARG A 247 5.75 -27.07 15.81
CA ARG A 247 5.80 -26.64 17.23
C ARG A 247 5.21 -27.67 18.20
N LYS A 248 4.32 -28.55 17.74
CA LYS A 248 3.72 -29.56 18.61
C LYS A 248 4.68 -30.69 18.98
N GLU A 249 5.68 -31.00 18.14
CA GLU A 249 6.79 -31.89 18.51
C GLU A 249 7.55 -31.37 19.75
N GLY A 250 7.67 -30.05 19.91
CA GLY A 250 8.33 -29.42 21.07
C GLY A 250 7.49 -29.40 22.36
N LEU A 251 6.18 -29.61 22.29
CA LEU A 251 5.29 -29.61 23.46
C LEU A 251 5.04 -31.01 24.04
N ILE A 252 5.36 -32.08 23.29
CA ILE A 252 5.14 -33.48 23.72
C ILE A 252 6.39 -34.07 24.40
N LEU A 253 7.55 -33.41 24.33
CA LEU A 253 8.81 -33.85 24.96
C LEU A 253 9.13 -33.18 26.31
N ASN A 254 8.13 -32.73 27.07
CA ASN A 254 8.32 -32.37 28.48
C ASN A 254 7.61 -33.42 29.37
N PRO A 255 8.19 -34.61 29.58
CA PRO A 255 7.77 -35.46 30.68
C PRO A 255 8.07 -34.69 31.97
N GLN A 256 7.03 -34.48 32.77
CA GLN A 256 7.13 -33.82 34.07
C GLN A 256 8.30 -34.39 34.89
N THR A 257 9.37 -33.61 35.05
CA THR A 257 10.22 -33.69 36.22
C THR A 257 9.67 -32.69 37.22
N HIS A 258 8.87 -33.13 38.18
CA HIS A 258 8.86 -32.60 39.55
C HIS A 258 7.95 -33.45 40.45
N ASN A 259 8.63 -34.19 41.35
CA ASN A 259 8.21 -34.78 42.65
C ASN A 259 6.92 -35.61 42.75
#